data_AF-A0A1G1HN12-F1
#
_entry.id   AF-A0A1G1HN12-F1
#
_cell.length_a   1.000
_cell.length_b   1.000
_cell.length_c   1.000
_cell.angle_alpha   90.00
_cell.angle_beta   90.00
_cell.angle_gamma   90.00
#
_symmetry.space_group_name_H-M   'P 1'
#
loop_
_entity.id
_entity.type
_entity.pdbx_description
1 polymer ?
#
loop_
_entity_poly.entity_id
_entity_poly.type
_entity_poly.pdbx_seq_one_letter_code
_entity_poly.pdbx_strand_id
1 'polypeptide(L)'
;MIKIAFQCSLPANFKLKEENDGIYIYVESDVTGDEQLEYLVNRELDWHFFLTSVKIKAEIVKSSLTVTLGYSYRIHGQLPANIGPQRWNYELPIQLRLWALADHSRDMITKVILLFQIIELAFPASSQYPEYRDSSIAPHPLTECKFVRHLVAHAGDVSGQQLKLYCNYLGWPERMHDPTDISYMVLIKSKLYLLETQAKDVITISL
;
A
#
# COMPACT_ATOMS: atom_id res chain seq x y z
N MET A 1 -1.99 47.88 -27.29
CA MET A 1 -3.04 47.91 -26.24
C MET A 1 -4.32 47.20 -26.70
N ILE A 2 -4.80 47.43 -27.93
CA ILE A 2 -6.01 46.82 -28.50
C ILE A 2 -5.96 45.27 -28.57
N LYS A 3 -4.80 44.68 -28.92
CA LYS A 3 -4.62 43.22 -29.05
C LYS A 3 -4.87 42.44 -27.76
N ILE A 4 -4.40 42.95 -26.63
CA ILE A 4 -4.54 42.28 -25.32
C ILE A 4 -6.01 42.34 -24.89
N ALA A 5 -6.64 43.51 -25.02
CA ALA A 5 -8.05 43.67 -24.69
C ALA A 5 -8.95 42.76 -25.54
N PHE A 6 -8.64 42.62 -26.84
CA PHE A 6 -9.37 41.73 -27.75
C PHE A 6 -9.09 40.23 -27.49
N GLN A 7 -7.88 39.86 -27.08
CA GLN A 7 -7.62 38.47 -26.66
C GLN A 7 -8.34 38.12 -25.35
N CYS A 8 -8.46 39.06 -24.42
CA CYS A 8 -9.14 38.85 -23.13
C CYS A 8 -10.66 38.68 -23.25
N SER A 9 -11.25 39.17 -24.34
CA SER A 9 -12.69 39.07 -24.60
C SER A 9 -13.07 37.83 -25.41
N LEU A 10 -12.10 37.13 -25.99
CA LEU A 10 -12.32 35.89 -26.72
C LEU A 10 -12.26 34.67 -25.77
N PRO A 11 -12.95 33.56 -26.11
CA PRO A 11 -12.84 32.30 -25.38
C PRO A 11 -11.41 31.77 -25.29
N ALA A 12 -11.10 30.99 -24.25
CA ALA A 12 -9.74 30.51 -23.99
C ALA A 12 -9.14 29.62 -25.10
N ASN A 13 -9.97 28.98 -25.91
CA ASN A 13 -9.56 28.17 -27.07
C ASN A 13 -9.29 29.00 -28.34
N PHE A 14 -9.49 30.32 -28.30
CA PHE A 14 -9.20 31.25 -29.39
C PHE A 14 -7.84 31.90 -29.13
N LYS A 15 -6.88 31.68 -30.02
CA LYS A 15 -5.54 32.26 -29.92
C LYS A 15 -5.34 33.27 -31.04
N LEU A 16 -5.10 34.52 -30.67
CA LEU A 16 -4.87 35.58 -31.62
C LEU A 16 -3.38 35.67 -31.96
N LYS A 17 -3.04 35.56 -33.25
CA LYS A 17 -1.68 35.82 -33.75
C LYS A 17 -1.71 36.91 -34.79
N GLU A 18 -0.61 37.63 -34.89
CA GLU A 18 -0.41 38.66 -35.89
C GLU A 18 0.66 38.11 -36.82
N GLU A 19 0.29 37.93 -38.08
CA GLU A 19 1.21 37.55 -39.15
C GLU A 19 1.43 38.77 -40.07
N ASN A 20 2.35 38.65 -41.03
CA ASN A 20 2.84 39.78 -41.82
C ASN A 20 1.74 40.55 -42.59
N ASP A 21 0.59 39.94 -42.81
CA ASP A 21 -0.54 40.47 -43.59
C ASP A 21 -1.81 40.72 -42.75
N GLY A 22 -1.81 40.45 -41.44
CA GLY A 22 -2.98 40.73 -40.62
C GLY A 22 -3.04 40.03 -39.27
N ILE A 23 -4.22 40.12 -38.66
CA ILE A 23 -4.56 39.50 -37.37
C ILE A 23 -5.41 38.26 -37.63
N TYR A 24 -4.95 37.13 -37.12
CA TYR A 24 -5.58 35.82 -37.27
C TYR A 24 -6.03 35.25 -35.93
N ILE A 25 -7.15 34.54 -35.96
CA ILE A 25 -7.68 33.80 -34.82
C ILE A 25 -7.49 32.31 -35.12
N TYR A 26 -6.76 31.61 -34.25
CA TYR A 26 -6.60 30.17 -34.29
C TYR A 26 -7.56 29.55 -33.30
N VAL A 27 -8.42 28.66 -33.78
CA VAL A 27 -9.38 27.92 -32.96
C VAL A 27 -9.04 26.44 -33.05
N GLU A 28 -8.71 25.84 -31.90
CA GLU A 28 -8.56 24.39 -31.78
C GLU A 28 -9.95 23.77 -31.65
N SER A 29 -10.27 22.78 -32.49
CA SER A 29 -11.55 22.06 -32.50
C SER A 29 -11.31 20.57 -32.72
N ASP A 30 -12.00 19.76 -31.92
CA ASP A 30 -12.00 18.28 -32.03
C ASP A 30 -12.99 17.78 -33.09
N VAL A 31 -13.87 18.66 -33.58
CA VAL A 31 -14.92 18.33 -34.55
C VAL A 31 -14.44 18.64 -35.97
N THR A 32 -14.47 17.62 -36.83
CA THR A 32 -14.19 17.77 -38.26
C THR A 32 -15.41 18.36 -38.97
N GLY A 33 -15.38 19.67 -39.26
CA GLY A 33 -16.41 20.33 -40.06
C GLY A 33 -16.35 21.84 -39.99
N ASP A 34 -16.12 22.49 -41.14
CA ASP A 34 -15.89 23.94 -41.24
C ASP A 34 -17.13 24.76 -40.82
N GLU A 35 -18.35 24.28 -41.08
CA GLU A 35 -19.60 25.01 -40.83
C GLU A 35 -19.91 25.25 -39.34
N GLN A 36 -19.65 24.27 -38.47
CA GLN A 36 -19.89 24.41 -37.03
C GLN A 36 -18.86 25.34 -36.39
N LEU A 37 -17.62 25.30 -36.86
CA LEU A 37 -16.56 26.18 -36.41
C LEU A 37 -16.83 27.63 -36.85
N GLU A 38 -17.25 27.82 -38.10
CA GLU A 38 -17.62 29.13 -38.64
C GLU A 38 -18.77 29.76 -37.84
N TYR A 39 -19.81 28.98 -37.51
CA TYR A 39 -20.91 29.45 -36.67
C TYR A 39 -20.43 29.91 -35.28
N LEU A 40 -19.59 29.13 -34.61
CA LEU A 40 -19.06 29.48 -33.29
C LEU A 40 -18.23 30.76 -33.33
N VAL A 41 -17.35 30.90 -34.33
CA VAL A 41 -16.54 32.11 -34.51
C VAL A 41 -17.43 33.33 -34.78
N ASN A 42 -18.40 33.22 -35.70
CA ASN A 42 -19.30 34.32 -36.03
C ASN A 42 -20.15 34.75 -34.82
N ARG A 43 -20.61 33.81 -33.99
CA ARG A 43 -21.34 34.12 -32.76
C ARG A 43 -20.52 34.97 -31.78
N GLU A 44 -19.24 34.62 -31.57
CA GLU A 44 -18.36 35.39 -30.69
C GLU A 44 -18.02 36.76 -31.29
N LEU A 45 -17.91 36.86 -32.62
CA LEU A 45 -17.75 38.14 -33.31
C LEU A 45 -19.00 39.03 -33.22
N ASP A 46 -20.20 38.45 -33.22
CA ASP A 46 -21.46 39.16 -33.01
C ASP A 46 -21.56 39.72 -31.58
N TRP A 47 -21.11 38.97 -30.58
CA TRP A 47 -20.97 39.49 -29.21
C TRP A 47 -19.99 40.66 -29.14
N HIS A 48 -18.90 40.57 -29.88
CA HIS A 48 -17.95 41.68 -30.00
C HIS A 48 -18.55 42.91 -30.66
N PHE A 49 -19.33 42.72 -31.73
CA PHE A 49 -20.08 43.80 -32.37
C PHE A 49 -21.07 44.44 -31.41
N PHE A 50 -21.79 43.66 -30.61
CA PHE A 50 -22.71 44.20 -29.61
C PHE A 50 -22.01 45.12 -28.60
N LEU A 51 -20.82 44.74 -28.14
CA LEU A 51 -20.07 45.52 -27.15
C LEU A 51 -19.35 46.75 -27.73
N THR A 52 -18.92 46.68 -28.99
CA THR A 52 -18.02 47.70 -29.58
C THR A 52 -18.64 48.50 -30.72
N SER A 53 -19.80 48.07 -31.23
CA SER A 53 -20.43 48.58 -32.46
C SER A 53 -19.53 48.47 -33.72
N VAL A 54 -18.47 47.67 -33.67
CA VAL A 54 -17.57 47.43 -34.81
C VAL A 54 -17.84 46.04 -35.38
N LYS A 55 -18.29 46.00 -36.64
CA LYS A 55 -18.59 44.73 -37.31
C LYS A 55 -17.29 44.09 -37.80
N ILE A 56 -16.98 42.91 -37.29
CA ILE A 56 -15.84 42.10 -37.70
C ILE A 56 -16.38 40.93 -38.52
N LYS A 57 -15.75 40.62 -39.66
CA LYS A 57 -16.06 39.44 -40.48
C LYS A 57 -14.87 38.49 -40.40
N ALA A 58 -15.10 37.24 -40.02
CA ALA A 58 -14.09 36.18 -40.12
C ALA A 58 -14.14 35.50 -41.50
N GLU A 59 -12.98 35.07 -41.98
CA GLU A 59 -12.82 34.21 -43.14
C GLU A 59 -11.86 33.08 -42.77
N ILE A 60 -12.20 31.83 -43.12
CA ILE A 60 -11.36 30.67 -42.81
C ILE A 60 -10.20 30.64 -43.82
N VAL A 61 -8.97 30.84 -43.32
CA VAL A 61 -7.79 30.95 -44.19
C VAL A 61 -7.02 29.63 -44.33
N LYS A 62 -6.89 28.82 -43.27
CA LYS A 62 -6.16 27.53 -43.28
C LYS A 62 -6.70 26.55 -42.22
N SER A 63 -6.99 25.31 -42.61
CA SER A 63 -7.22 24.19 -41.69
C SER A 63 -5.92 23.41 -41.45
N SER A 64 -5.51 23.23 -40.18
CA SER A 64 -4.34 22.41 -39.83
C SER A 64 -4.73 21.23 -38.95
N LEU A 65 -4.38 20.00 -39.37
CA LEU A 65 -4.56 18.80 -38.57
C LEU A 65 -3.34 18.62 -37.65
N THR A 66 -3.57 18.59 -36.34
CA THR A 66 -2.53 18.23 -35.37
C THR A 66 -2.76 16.78 -34.91
N VAL A 67 -1.82 15.89 -35.23
CA VAL A 67 -1.84 14.49 -34.76
C VAL A 67 -0.92 14.39 -33.54
N THR A 68 -1.49 14.02 -32.38
CA THR A 68 -0.71 13.79 -31.16
C THR A 68 -0.56 12.28 -30.89
N LEU A 69 0.68 11.80 -30.82
CA LEU A 69 1.03 10.43 -30.45
C LEU A 69 1.45 10.37 -28.98
N GLY A 70 0.74 9.57 -28.18
CA GLY A 70 1.08 9.31 -26.78
C GLY A 70 1.61 7.88 -26.59
N TYR A 71 2.75 7.73 -25.92
CA TYR A 71 3.28 6.42 -25.51
C TYR A 71 3.21 6.29 -23.99
N SER A 72 2.70 5.15 -23.52
CA SER A 72 2.72 4.77 -22.10
C SER A 72 3.54 3.51 -21.91
N TYR A 73 4.54 3.55 -21.04
CA TYR A 73 5.35 2.38 -20.68
C TYR A 73 5.12 2.04 -19.20
N ARG A 74 4.87 0.76 -18.91
CA ARG A 74 4.74 0.24 -17.54
C ARG A 74 6.06 -0.39 -17.13
N ILE A 75 6.73 0.21 -16.15
CA ILE A 75 8.10 -0.15 -15.71
C ILE A 75 8.08 -1.34 -14.72
N HIS A 76 6.92 -1.68 -14.18
CA HIS A 76 6.78 -2.87 -13.34
C HIS A 76 6.62 -4.11 -14.22
N GLY A 77 7.46 -5.12 -13.97
CA GLY A 77 7.38 -6.43 -14.61
C GLY A 77 6.00 -7.09 -14.46
N GLN A 78 5.80 -8.22 -15.14
CA GLN A 78 4.55 -8.97 -15.03
C GLN A 78 4.30 -9.36 -13.56
N LEU A 79 3.06 -9.17 -13.11
CA LEU A 79 2.62 -9.71 -11.83
C LEU A 79 2.82 -11.23 -11.87
N PRO A 80 3.40 -11.84 -10.82
CA PRO A 80 3.50 -13.28 -10.71
C PRO A 80 2.16 -13.98 -10.99
N ALA A 81 2.19 -15.08 -11.75
CA ALA A 81 0.99 -15.79 -12.21
C ALA A 81 0.14 -16.37 -11.05
N ASN A 82 0.69 -16.42 -9.84
CA ASN A 82 0.05 -16.89 -8.63
C ASN A 82 -0.56 -15.78 -7.75
N ILE A 83 -0.57 -14.52 -8.20
CA ILE A 83 -1.28 -13.46 -7.48
C ILE A 83 -2.78 -13.62 -7.71
N GLY A 84 -3.47 -14.10 -6.67
CA GLY A 84 -4.92 -14.16 -6.58
C GLY A 84 -5.51 -13.00 -5.76
N PRO A 85 -6.84 -12.83 -5.78
CA PRO A 85 -7.51 -11.92 -4.86
C PRO A 85 -7.28 -12.38 -3.40
N GLN A 86 -6.80 -11.46 -2.55
CA GLN A 86 -6.58 -11.74 -1.13
C GLN A 86 -7.88 -12.07 -0.43
N ARG A 87 -7.85 -13.08 0.45
CA ARG A 87 -8.99 -13.44 1.31
C ARG A 87 -9.05 -12.53 2.53
N TRP A 88 -9.54 -11.31 2.34
CA TRP A 88 -9.72 -10.37 3.44
C TRP A 88 -10.64 -10.94 4.53
N ASN A 89 -10.08 -11.20 5.70
CA ASN A 89 -10.80 -11.43 6.95
C ASN A 89 -10.51 -10.26 7.92
N TYR A 90 -11.18 -10.25 9.08
CA TYR A 90 -11.01 -9.17 10.05
C TYR A 90 -9.61 -9.18 10.67
N GLU A 91 -9.00 -10.35 10.76
CA GLU A 91 -7.74 -10.61 11.46
C GLU A 91 -6.50 -10.28 10.61
N LEU A 92 -6.55 -10.46 9.29
CA LEU A 92 -5.41 -10.34 8.36
C LEU A 92 -4.79 -8.93 8.38
N PRO A 93 -5.55 -7.82 8.32
CA PRO A 93 -4.98 -6.48 8.45
C PRO A 93 -4.25 -6.29 9.79
N ILE A 94 -4.74 -6.90 10.87
CA ILE A 94 -4.13 -6.83 12.20
C ILE A 94 -2.84 -7.65 12.22
N GLN A 95 -2.87 -8.88 11.68
CA GLN A 95 -1.71 -9.76 11.57
C GLN A 95 -0.58 -9.13 10.76
N LEU A 96 -0.89 -8.49 9.62
CA LEU A 96 0.09 -7.79 8.80
C LEU A 96 0.71 -6.57 9.51
N ARG A 97 -0.09 -5.82 10.29
CA ARG A 97 0.41 -4.71 11.12
C ARG A 97 1.32 -5.21 12.23
N LEU A 98 0.93 -6.27 12.93
CA LEU A 98 1.74 -6.90 13.97
C LEU A 98 3.06 -7.43 13.39
N TRP A 99 3.02 -8.03 12.19
CA TRP A 99 4.22 -8.49 11.48
C TRP A 99 5.18 -7.33 11.21
N ALA A 100 4.67 -6.21 10.66
CA ALA A 100 5.47 -5.03 10.41
C ALA A 100 6.10 -4.46 11.69
N LEU A 101 5.33 -4.39 12.79
CA LEU A 101 5.85 -3.96 14.09
C LEU A 101 6.94 -4.91 14.62
N ALA A 102 6.75 -6.22 14.46
CA ALA A 102 7.72 -7.24 14.88
C ALA A 102 9.02 -7.14 14.07
N ASP A 103 8.94 -6.91 12.76
CA ASP A 103 10.11 -6.75 11.87
C ASP A 103 10.95 -5.51 12.24
N HIS A 104 10.29 -4.43 12.64
CA HIS A 104 10.96 -3.20 13.09
C HIS A 104 11.43 -3.23 14.56
N SER A 105 10.98 -4.20 15.36
CA SER A 105 11.36 -4.30 16.77
C SER A 105 12.81 -4.78 16.93
N ARG A 106 13.64 -3.96 17.59
CA ARG A 106 14.98 -4.36 18.03
C ARG A 106 14.97 -5.16 19.32
N ASP A 107 13.95 -4.95 20.15
CA ASP A 107 13.77 -5.71 21.38
C ASP A 107 13.20 -7.10 21.05
N MET A 108 13.93 -8.12 21.49
CA MET A 108 13.62 -9.52 21.21
C MET A 108 12.34 -9.97 21.92
N ILE A 109 12.12 -9.52 23.16
CA ILE A 109 10.96 -9.88 23.95
C ILE A 109 9.69 -9.35 23.27
N THR A 110 9.71 -8.07 22.92
CA THR A 110 8.64 -7.43 22.14
C THR A 110 8.41 -8.16 20.83
N LYS A 111 9.48 -8.53 20.11
CA LYS A 111 9.36 -9.29 18.85
C LYS A 111 8.66 -10.64 19.06
N VAL A 112 9.05 -11.40 20.09
CA VAL A 112 8.41 -12.68 20.44
C VAL A 112 6.93 -12.50 20.77
N ILE A 113 6.60 -11.47 21.57
CA ILE A 113 5.21 -11.18 21.94
C ILE A 113 4.37 -10.84 20.70
N LEU A 114 4.85 -9.96 19.84
CA LEU A 114 4.14 -9.53 18.62
C LEU A 114 3.94 -10.71 17.64
N LEU A 115 4.96 -11.54 17.44
CA LEU A 115 4.85 -12.73 16.59
C LEU A 115 3.86 -13.75 17.17
N PHE A 116 3.86 -13.96 18.49
CA PHE A 116 2.89 -14.85 19.11
C PHE A 116 1.46 -14.32 19.00
N GLN A 117 1.24 -13.01 19.09
CA GLN A 117 -0.08 -12.41 18.89
C GLN A 117 -0.67 -12.72 17.50
N ILE A 118 0.16 -12.79 16.45
CA ILE A 118 -0.28 -13.20 15.11
C ILE A 118 -0.83 -14.64 15.15
N ILE A 119 -0.13 -15.55 15.84
CA ILE A 119 -0.52 -16.94 16.00
C ILE A 119 -1.80 -17.04 16.85
N GLU A 120 -1.88 -16.30 17.95
CA GLU A 120 -3.03 -16.27 18.87
C GLU A 120 -4.31 -15.76 18.18
N LEU A 121 -4.20 -14.79 17.26
CA LEU A 121 -5.34 -14.34 16.46
C LEU A 121 -5.94 -15.45 15.58
N ALA A 122 -5.11 -16.37 15.09
CA ALA A 122 -5.58 -17.52 14.31
C ALA A 122 -6.03 -18.70 15.18
N PHE A 123 -5.48 -18.82 16.39
CA PHE A 123 -5.75 -19.92 17.34
C PHE A 123 -6.09 -19.40 18.75
N PRO A 124 -7.24 -18.73 18.94
CA PRO A 124 -7.56 -18.07 20.21
C PRO A 124 -7.90 -19.05 21.34
N ALA A 125 -8.33 -20.27 21.02
CA ALA A 125 -8.76 -21.24 22.02
C ALA A 125 -7.57 -22.08 22.51
N SER A 126 -7.46 -22.22 23.84
CA SER A 126 -6.39 -23.02 24.44
C SER A 126 -6.39 -24.50 24.00
N SER A 127 -7.53 -25.03 23.58
CA SER A 127 -7.67 -26.40 23.05
C SER A 127 -7.03 -26.61 21.67
N GLN A 128 -6.67 -25.53 20.96
CA GLN A 128 -6.00 -25.60 19.65
C GLN A 128 -4.49 -25.82 19.78
N TYR A 129 -3.95 -25.73 21.00
CA TYR A 129 -2.55 -26.02 21.29
C TYR A 129 -2.44 -27.44 21.84
N PRO A 130 -1.76 -28.37 21.13
CA PRO A 130 -1.58 -29.73 21.61
C PRO A 130 -0.91 -29.78 22.98
N GLU A 131 -1.41 -30.63 23.88
CA GLU A 131 -0.82 -30.80 25.20
C GLU A 131 0.59 -31.39 25.12
N TYR A 132 1.49 -30.85 25.93
CA TYR A 132 2.85 -31.37 26.07
C TYR A 132 3.00 -32.20 27.34
N ARG A 133 3.31 -33.50 27.16
CA ARG A 133 3.28 -34.50 28.25
C ARG A 133 4.61 -35.22 28.49
N ASP A 134 5.57 -35.09 27.59
CA ASP A 134 6.84 -35.84 27.62
C ASP A 134 8.02 -34.92 27.32
N SER A 135 8.90 -34.75 28.31
CA SER A 135 10.09 -33.89 28.21
C SER A 135 11.23 -34.48 27.37
N SER A 136 11.13 -35.75 26.93
CA SER A 136 12.15 -36.38 26.09
C SER A 136 12.00 -36.04 24.60
N ILE A 137 10.83 -35.51 24.20
CA ILE A 137 10.52 -35.15 22.81
C ILE A 137 10.29 -33.66 22.66
N ALA A 138 10.53 -33.14 21.46
CA ALA A 138 10.20 -31.75 21.16
C ALA A 138 8.66 -31.55 21.21
N PRO A 139 8.18 -30.45 21.80
CA PRO A 139 6.76 -30.09 21.74
C PRO A 139 6.30 -29.80 20.31
N HIS A 140 4.97 -29.81 20.10
CA HIS A 140 4.39 -29.34 18.86
C HIS A 140 4.75 -27.85 18.63
N PRO A 141 5.07 -27.41 17.39
CA PRO A 141 5.51 -26.03 17.10
C PRO A 141 4.62 -24.93 17.70
N LEU A 142 3.30 -25.04 17.55
CA LEU A 142 2.35 -24.07 18.13
C LEU A 142 2.42 -24.00 19.66
N THR A 143 2.52 -25.17 20.31
CA THR A 143 2.65 -25.27 21.76
C THR A 143 3.99 -24.73 22.23
N GLU A 144 5.06 -24.98 21.46
CA GLU A 144 6.38 -24.42 21.73
C GLU A 144 6.38 -22.89 21.64
N CYS A 145 5.78 -22.31 20.60
CA CYS A 145 5.61 -20.85 20.50
C CYS A 145 4.90 -20.26 21.71
N LYS A 146 3.86 -20.96 22.22
CA LYS A 146 3.14 -20.57 23.44
C LYS A 146 4.05 -20.63 24.67
N PHE A 147 4.85 -21.69 24.83
CA PHE A 147 5.80 -21.79 25.93
C PHE A 147 6.88 -20.72 25.88
N VAL A 148 7.49 -20.48 24.70
CA VAL A 148 8.48 -19.42 24.52
C VAL A 148 7.89 -18.05 24.88
N ARG A 149 6.66 -17.74 24.44
CA ARG A 149 5.96 -16.52 24.85
C ARG A 149 5.77 -16.44 26.35
N HIS A 150 5.36 -17.53 27.01
CA HIS A 150 5.20 -17.55 28.47
C HIS A 150 6.52 -17.34 29.21
N LEU A 151 7.60 -17.94 28.73
CA LEU A 151 8.92 -17.77 29.31
C LEU A 151 9.34 -16.30 29.27
N VAL A 152 9.15 -15.60 28.15
CA VAL A 152 9.60 -14.21 27.98
C VAL A 152 8.67 -13.16 28.62
N ALA A 153 7.37 -13.44 28.72
CA ALA A 153 6.37 -12.46 29.14
C ALA A 153 6.21 -12.35 30.67
N HIS A 154 6.77 -13.29 31.42
CA HIS A 154 6.63 -13.36 32.87
C HIS A 154 8.00 -13.42 33.56
N ALA A 155 8.03 -13.05 34.84
CA ALA A 155 9.20 -13.13 35.70
C ALA A 155 8.92 -14.05 36.90
N GLY A 156 9.96 -14.66 37.47
CA GLY A 156 9.86 -15.55 38.63
C GLY A 156 9.89 -17.04 38.27
N ASP A 157 9.28 -17.87 39.11
CA ASP A 157 9.33 -19.32 38.98
C ASP A 157 8.26 -19.87 38.02
N VAL A 158 8.55 -21.01 37.40
CA VAL A 158 7.61 -21.71 36.52
C VAL A 158 6.57 -22.47 37.35
N SER A 159 5.29 -22.16 37.17
CA SER A 159 4.19 -22.79 37.93
C SER A 159 3.47 -23.91 37.17
N GLY A 160 3.42 -23.87 35.84
CA GLY A 160 2.65 -24.82 35.02
C GLY A 160 3.41 -26.12 34.72
N GLN A 161 2.78 -27.28 34.93
CA GLN A 161 3.40 -28.60 34.74
C GLN A 161 3.96 -28.82 33.33
N GLN A 162 3.24 -28.39 32.28
CA GLN A 162 3.73 -28.51 30.90
C GLN A 162 4.94 -27.59 30.64
N LEU A 163 4.96 -26.41 31.25
CA LEU A 163 6.08 -25.47 31.11
C LEU A 163 7.32 -25.97 31.85
N LYS A 164 7.15 -26.65 32.99
CA LYS A 164 8.25 -27.36 33.68
C LYS A 164 8.82 -28.49 32.82
N LEU A 165 7.96 -29.30 32.20
CA LEU A 165 8.41 -30.33 31.25
C LEU A 165 9.20 -29.71 30.09
N TYR A 166 8.77 -28.55 29.60
CA TYR A 166 9.47 -27.84 28.54
C TYR A 166 10.82 -27.29 28.99
N CYS A 167 10.92 -26.71 30.19
CA CYS A 167 12.20 -26.33 30.79
C CYS A 167 13.15 -27.54 30.89
N ASN A 168 12.65 -28.69 31.33
CA ASN A 168 13.42 -29.94 31.40
C ASN A 168 13.91 -30.39 30.02
N TYR A 169 13.06 -30.33 28.99
CA TYR A 169 13.44 -30.63 27.60
C TYR A 169 14.55 -29.70 27.10
N LEU A 170 14.48 -28.42 27.44
CA LEU A 170 15.49 -27.43 27.09
C LEU A 170 16.79 -27.57 27.90
N GLY A 171 16.82 -28.41 28.94
CA GLY A 171 17.91 -28.46 29.91
C GLY A 171 18.05 -27.16 30.70
N TRP A 172 16.96 -26.40 30.86
CA TRP A 172 16.92 -25.09 31.48
C TRP A 172 16.31 -25.18 32.89
N PRO A 173 16.79 -24.39 33.88
CA PRO A 173 16.13 -24.30 35.19
C PRO A 173 14.65 -23.89 35.05
N GLU A 174 13.80 -24.28 36.00
CA GLU A 174 12.38 -23.90 36.05
C GLU A 174 12.16 -22.40 36.41
N ARG A 175 12.84 -21.51 35.69
CA ARG A 175 12.84 -20.06 35.88
C ARG A 175 12.37 -19.35 34.62
N MET A 176 11.54 -18.33 34.82
CA MET A 176 11.06 -17.43 33.77
C MET A 176 12.14 -16.41 33.41
N HIS A 177 11.81 -15.46 32.54
CA HIS A 177 12.74 -14.47 32.00
C HIS A 177 13.56 -13.73 33.06
N ASP A 178 14.89 -13.76 32.84
CA ASP A 178 15.85 -12.89 33.52
C ASP A 178 16.61 -12.10 32.44
N PRO A 179 16.41 -10.76 32.34
CA PRO A 179 17.09 -9.93 31.34
C PRO A 179 18.60 -9.81 31.58
N THR A 180 19.09 -10.22 32.75
CA THR A 180 20.52 -10.20 33.09
C THR A 180 21.25 -11.49 32.72
N ASP A 181 20.51 -12.55 32.39
CA ASP A 181 21.08 -13.84 31.96
C ASP A 181 21.26 -13.89 30.44
N ILE A 182 22.51 -13.79 30.00
CA ILE A 182 22.88 -13.86 28.58
C ILE A 182 22.52 -15.22 27.97
N SER A 183 22.62 -16.30 28.73
CA SER A 183 22.35 -17.66 28.25
C SER A 183 20.86 -17.82 27.93
N TYR A 184 20.00 -17.20 28.72
CA TYR A 184 18.57 -17.13 28.48
C TYR A 184 18.27 -16.42 27.15
N MET A 185 18.89 -15.26 26.92
CA MET A 185 18.70 -14.49 25.69
C MET A 185 19.17 -15.25 24.45
N VAL A 186 20.26 -16.01 24.55
CA VAL A 186 20.72 -16.89 23.46
C VAL A 186 19.71 -18.00 23.18
N LEU A 187 19.16 -18.62 24.23
CA LEU A 187 18.14 -19.67 24.09
C LEU A 187 16.88 -19.13 23.40
N ILE A 188 16.34 -17.99 23.84
CA ILE A 188 15.16 -17.39 23.20
C ILE A 188 15.45 -16.99 21.76
N LYS A 189 16.62 -16.41 21.49
CA LYS A 189 17.04 -16.08 20.12
C LYS A 189 17.05 -17.31 19.22
N SER A 190 17.52 -18.45 19.75
CA SER A 190 17.52 -19.71 19.00
C SER A 190 16.12 -20.22 18.69
N LYS A 191 15.08 -19.79 19.41
CA LYS A 191 13.69 -20.17 19.20
C LYS A 191 12.89 -19.16 18.38
N LEU A 192 13.44 -17.97 18.13
CA LEU A 192 12.75 -16.91 17.38
C LEU A 192 12.33 -17.35 15.97
N TYR A 193 13.16 -18.13 15.28
CA TYR A 193 12.85 -18.63 13.93
C TYR A 193 11.54 -19.44 13.89
N LEU A 194 11.22 -20.13 15.00
CA LEU A 194 10.02 -20.94 15.11
C LEU A 194 8.78 -20.06 15.11
N LEU A 195 8.80 -18.97 15.89
CA LEU A 195 7.72 -18.00 15.93
C LEU A 195 7.56 -17.29 14.58
N GLU A 196 8.67 -16.89 13.95
CA GLU A 196 8.64 -16.24 12.63
C GLU A 196 8.03 -17.16 11.57
N THR A 197 8.44 -18.44 11.54
CA THR A 197 7.89 -19.43 10.62
C THR A 197 6.40 -19.63 10.84
N GLN A 198 5.98 -19.90 12.09
CA GLN A 198 4.57 -20.15 12.39
C GLN A 198 3.67 -18.93 12.13
N ALA A 199 4.12 -17.72 12.48
CA ALA A 199 3.38 -16.49 12.19
C ALA A 199 3.27 -16.23 10.68
N LYS A 200 4.33 -16.51 9.92
CA LYS A 200 4.31 -16.38 8.46
C LYS A 200 3.35 -17.38 7.82
N ASP A 201 3.34 -18.63 8.29
CA ASP A 201 2.44 -19.67 7.78
C ASP A 201 0.97 -19.27 7.99
N VAL A 202 0.63 -18.73 9.17
CA VAL A 202 -0.71 -18.19 9.49
C VAL A 202 -1.14 -17.09 8.51
N ILE A 203 -0.25 -16.12 8.25
CA ILE A 203 -0.53 -15.03 7.31
C ILE A 203 -0.69 -15.59 5.89
N THR A 204 0.19 -16.51 5.48
CA THR A 204 0.20 -17.06 4.12
C THR A 204 -1.06 -17.86 3.80
N ILE A 205 -1.61 -18.59 4.77
CA ILE A 205 -2.90 -19.30 4.61
C ILE A 205 -4.07 -18.33 4.37
N SER A 206 -3.95 -17.10 4.87
CA SER A 206 -4.98 -16.05 4.78
C SER A 206 -4.82 -15.16 3.55
N LEU A 207 -3.71 -15.28 2.81
CA LEU A 207 -3.43 -14.58 1.56
C LEU A 207 -4.00 -15.32 0.35
#